data_AF-A0A1Y6D9A1-F1
#
_entry.id   AF-A0A1Y6D9A1-F1
#
_cell.length_a   1.000
_cell.length_b   1.000
_cell.length_c   1.000
_cell.angle_alpha   90.00
_cell.angle_beta   90.00
_cell.angle_gamma   90.00
#
_symmetry.space_group_name_H-M   'P 1'
#
loop_
_entity.id
_entity.type
_entity.pdbx_description
1 polymer ?
#
loop_
_entity_poly.entity_id
_entity_poly.type
_entity_poly.pdbx_seq_one_letter_code
_entity_poly.pdbx_strand_id
1 'polypeptide(L)'
;MNPFQSYRLHFTPLSPIHIGTGDSYEPTNYVIEDGVLHEFDISALDVLLDGDRKELLRIASAKPDADMLKAVQRFFFERRGILQAQAVNRVPVLPGVAEFYASRVGQTTQYKGDGKKDINRLAIQRLPYNQITNKPILFGSSIKGAIRTVLLDKVNNRMPLSKWDAELFQTEGLPDYEKKKREKRQPGIFKKRNEEIFEGGFELDPLRLLQLSDASWQAEDDLPAMHVCFAVNRKKHPFDNQGTYRQSTADKKEIYQALECIYGWRYRAFSGQLNIQSLTGIPRTGRGGKRQIPAAGLHFDILQIAQACNAFYWPILLTECDILRQRGFLDPLWDESMRKLLEFARGKLDEGRAFLLRVGRHSGAESVTLDGVRNIKILLEKDKDTDKQPYTYEAKTRTLWLAAHDKDQRTGLLPFGWLLVEAEPWEAPARDWPELAALCEPHLAAARACAAKLERQREAQAKTRTEAEVQRREEAERARRQAEEAARLAHEEAERQARWAAMSEESQRVERFHERMAREKAEWIRLGISGQWFQELRSLAEQAAVSWSAADKAALLALVQGVSQLDAKLSPKKNDHIKKLLNKLKP
;
A
#
# COMPACT_ATOMS: atom_id res chain seq x y z
N MET A 1 -29.55 -3.12 -36.52
CA MET A 1 -29.48 -1.70 -36.10
C MET A 1 -28.85 -1.68 -34.72
N ASN A 2 -27.76 -0.93 -34.48
CA ASN A 2 -27.15 -0.86 -33.15
C ASN A 2 -28.17 -0.20 -32.18
N PRO A 3 -28.58 -0.87 -31.09
CA PRO A 3 -29.55 -0.31 -30.16
C PRO A 3 -28.99 0.83 -29.31
N PHE A 4 -27.70 1.15 -29.45
CA PHE A 4 -27.04 2.20 -28.69
C PHE A 4 -26.31 3.19 -29.59
N GLN A 5 -26.29 4.45 -29.15
CA GLN A 5 -25.31 5.42 -29.58
C GLN A 5 -24.19 5.45 -28.55
N SER A 6 -23.00 5.03 -28.96
CA SER A 6 -21.85 4.84 -28.07
C SER A 6 -20.85 5.98 -28.19
N TYR A 7 -20.32 6.41 -27.06
CA TYR A 7 -19.29 7.44 -26.93
C TYR A 7 -18.14 6.92 -26.07
N ARG A 8 -16.92 7.19 -26.51
CA ARG A 8 -15.72 7.05 -25.70
C ARG A 8 -15.57 8.33 -24.86
N LEU A 9 -15.35 8.15 -23.56
CA LEU A 9 -15.11 9.24 -22.64
C LEU A 9 -13.66 9.21 -22.20
N HIS A 10 -12.93 10.30 -22.44
CA HIS A 10 -11.58 10.50 -21.90
C HIS A 10 -11.64 11.46 -20.72
N PHE A 11 -11.03 11.08 -19.60
CA PHE A 11 -11.07 11.86 -18.37
C PHE A 11 -9.68 12.38 -18.04
N THR A 12 -9.58 13.70 -17.92
CA THR A 12 -8.39 14.39 -17.42
C THR A 12 -8.72 14.93 -16.03
N PRO A 13 -8.23 14.31 -14.94
CA PRO A 13 -8.23 14.93 -13.62
C PRO A 13 -7.57 16.31 -13.70
N LEU A 14 -8.27 17.34 -13.23
CA LEU A 14 -7.75 18.71 -13.17
C LEU A 14 -7.29 19.08 -11.76
N SER A 15 -7.77 18.35 -10.75
CA SER A 15 -7.35 18.53 -9.37
C SER A 15 -7.35 17.19 -8.64
N PRO A 16 -6.81 17.08 -7.41
CA PRO A 16 -6.79 15.82 -6.68
C PRO A 16 -8.20 15.22 -6.52
N ILE A 17 -8.33 13.91 -6.71
CA ILE A 17 -9.62 13.20 -6.62
C ILE A 17 -9.51 12.08 -5.61
N HIS A 18 -10.40 12.10 -4.61
CA HIS A 18 -10.60 10.99 -3.69
C HIS A 18 -12.05 10.53 -3.78
N ILE A 19 -12.29 9.28 -4.15
CA ILE A 19 -13.58 8.61 -4.02
C ILE A 19 -13.43 7.66 -2.82
N GLY A 20 -14.30 7.72 -1.82
CA GLY A 20 -14.13 6.86 -0.64
C GLY A 20 -14.71 5.46 -0.88
N THR A 21 -13.94 4.40 -0.58
CA THR A 21 -14.48 3.01 -0.55
C THR A 21 -14.97 2.60 0.84
N GLY A 22 -14.54 3.33 1.88
CA GLY A 22 -14.69 2.92 3.27
C GLY A 22 -13.45 2.20 3.81
N ASP A 23 -12.52 1.81 2.93
CA ASP A 23 -11.25 1.20 3.32
C ASP A 23 -10.21 2.25 3.70
N SER A 24 -9.24 1.85 4.51
CA SER A 24 -8.13 2.70 4.93
C SER A 24 -6.84 1.89 5.01
N TYR A 25 -5.72 2.55 4.74
CA TYR A 25 -4.44 2.12 5.27
C TYR A 25 -4.47 2.28 6.77
N GLU A 26 -4.17 1.21 7.48
CA GLU A 26 -4.11 1.19 8.94
C GLU A 26 -2.63 0.99 9.32
N PRO A 27 -2.14 1.55 10.44
CA PRO A 27 -0.72 1.51 10.77
C PRO A 27 -0.23 0.11 11.23
N THR A 28 -0.96 -0.93 10.84
CA THR A 28 -0.65 -2.36 10.88
C THR A 28 -0.33 -2.95 9.51
N ASN A 29 -0.65 -2.25 8.41
CA ASN A 29 -0.48 -2.72 7.03
C ASN A 29 0.32 -1.74 6.15
N TYR A 30 0.90 -0.70 6.76
CA TYR A 30 1.81 0.19 6.07
C TYR A 30 2.87 0.80 7.00
N VAL A 31 3.96 1.24 6.39
CA VAL A 31 4.93 2.17 6.98
C VAL A 31 5.22 3.30 5.99
N ILE A 32 5.51 4.50 6.48
CA ILE A 32 5.99 5.60 5.63
C ILE A 32 7.49 5.76 5.89
N GLU A 33 8.28 5.62 4.83
CA GLU A 33 9.72 5.87 4.84
C GLU A 33 10.06 6.62 3.55
N ASP A 34 10.93 7.63 3.65
CA ASP A 34 11.43 8.36 2.49
C ASP A 34 10.34 9.03 1.63
N GLY A 35 9.23 9.47 2.25
CA GLY A 35 8.12 10.10 1.54
C GLY A 35 7.32 9.12 0.66
N VAL A 36 7.41 7.82 0.95
CA VAL A 36 6.66 6.75 0.29
C VAL A 36 5.96 5.92 1.35
N LEU A 37 4.67 5.67 1.15
CA LEU A 37 3.89 4.68 1.89
C LEU A 37 4.16 3.32 1.27
N HIS A 38 4.65 2.39 2.09
CA HIS A 38 4.91 1.01 1.73
C HIS A 38 3.79 0.17 2.33
N GLU A 39 2.83 -0.23 1.49
CA GLU A 39 1.71 -1.10 1.86
C GLU A 39 2.19 -2.54 1.82
N PHE A 40 1.84 -3.32 2.85
CA PHE A 40 2.13 -4.75 2.91
C PHE A 40 0.91 -5.54 3.36
N ASP A 41 0.85 -6.80 2.91
CA ASP A 41 -0.16 -7.76 3.32
C ASP A 41 0.36 -8.66 4.46
N ILE A 42 -0.41 -9.71 4.79
CA ILE A 42 -0.07 -10.65 5.87
C ILE A 42 1.26 -11.38 5.58
N SER A 43 1.64 -11.57 4.31
CA SER A 43 2.88 -12.26 3.95
C SER A 43 4.13 -11.47 4.37
N ALA A 44 4.03 -10.16 4.59
CA ALA A 44 5.14 -9.39 5.14
C ALA A 44 5.47 -9.75 6.59
N LEU A 45 4.60 -10.48 7.29
CA LEU A 45 4.95 -11.04 8.60
C LEU A 45 5.93 -12.22 8.47
N ASP A 46 6.13 -12.78 7.27
CA ASP A 46 7.01 -13.93 7.07
C ASP A 46 8.50 -13.61 7.22
N VAL A 47 8.87 -12.34 7.03
CA VAL A 47 10.24 -11.87 7.27
C VAL A 47 10.53 -11.59 8.74
N LEU A 48 9.53 -11.64 9.62
CA LEU A 48 9.73 -11.43 11.05
C LEU A 48 10.38 -12.65 11.68
N LEU A 49 11.37 -12.41 12.54
CA LEU A 49 12.01 -13.44 13.35
C LEU A 49 11.04 -13.98 14.40
N ASP A 50 11.31 -15.18 14.93
CA ASP A 50 10.48 -15.78 15.99
C ASP A 50 10.30 -14.88 17.22
N GLY A 51 11.34 -14.11 17.56
CA GLY A 51 11.28 -13.11 18.63
C GLY A 51 10.28 -12.00 18.32
N ASP A 52 10.33 -11.43 17.12
CA ASP A 52 9.41 -10.38 16.66
C ASP A 52 7.97 -10.89 16.60
N ARG A 53 7.75 -12.14 16.13
CA ARG A 53 6.41 -12.75 16.09
C ARG A 53 5.82 -12.93 17.49
N LYS A 54 6.63 -13.40 18.46
CA LYS A 54 6.22 -13.51 19.87
C LYS A 54 5.92 -12.14 20.47
N GLU A 55 6.72 -11.13 20.15
CA GLU A 55 6.49 -9.75 20.60
C GLU A 55 5.17 -9.21 20.04
N LEU A 56 4.94 -9.33 18.73
CA LEU A 56 3.71 -8.88 18.08
C LEU A 56 2.48 -9.60 18.65
N LEU A 57 2.56 -10.91 18.86
CA LEU A 57 1.48 -11.68 19.47
C LEU A 57 1.18 -11.21 20.90
N ARG A 58 2.21 -10.92 21.68
CA ARG A 58 2.06 -10.38 23.04
C ARG A 58 1.38 -9.01 23.02
N ILE A 59 1.75 -8.14 22.08
CA ILE A 59 1.14 -6.82 21.90
C ILE A 59 -0.34 -6.98 21.48
N ALA A 60 -0.62 -7.79 20.46
CA ALA A 60 -1.96 -8.00 19.92
C ALA A 60 -2.92 -8.68 20.91
N SER A 61 -2.39 -9.49 21.84
CA SER A 61 -3.17 -10.15 22.90
C SER A 61 -3.44 -9.25 24.11
N ALA A 62 -2.87 -8.04 24.16
CA ALA A 62 -3.14 -7.10 25.22
C ALA A 62 -4.59 -6.56 25.14
N LYS A 63 -5.03 -5.88 26.21
CA LYS A 63 -6.33 -5.21 26.22
C LYS A 63 -6.43 -4.27 25.00
N PRO A 64 -7.52 -4.31 24.22
CA PRO A 64 -7.68 -3.48 23.02
C PRO A 64 -7.96 -2.04 23.43
N ASP A 65 -6.89 -1.35 23.81
CA ASP A 65 -6.92 0.01 24.30
C ASP A 65 -5.92 0.89 23.57
N ALA A 66 -5.79 2.09 24.12
CA ALA A 66 -4.97 3.13 23.57
C ALA A 66 -3.48 2.77 23.46
N ASP A 67 -2.97 2.09 24.47
CA ASP A 67 -1.55 1.83 24.59
C ASP A 67 -1.18 0.59 23.75
N MET A 68 -2.10 -0.36 23.59
CA MET A 68 -1.96 -1.45 22.62
C MET A 68 -1.81 -0.93 21.19
N LEU A 69 -2.67 -0.02 20.74
CA LEU A 69 -2.57 0.54 19.38
C LEU A 69 -1.22 1.24 19.15
N LYS A 70 -0.72 2.00 20.11
CA LYS A 70 0.60 2.66 20.02
C LYS A 70 1.74 1.64 19.96
N ALA A 71 1.66 0.58 20.76
CA ALA A 71 2.66 -0.48 20.77
C ALA A 71 2.71 -1.19 19.40
N VAL A 72 1.54 -1.45 18.80
CA VAL A 72 1.45 -1.99 17.43
C VAL A 72 2.07 -1.02 16.41
N GLN A 73 1.68 0.26 16.43
CA GLN A 73 2.24 1.28 15.55
C GLN A 73 3.77 1.35 15.64
N ARG A 74 4.29 1.38 16.87
CA ARG A 74 5.75 1.42 17.13
C ARG A 74 6.44 0.16 16.63
N PHE A 75 5.85 -1.02 16.84
CA PHE A 75 6.40 -2.28 16.36
C PHE A 75 6.65 -2.24 14.84
N PHE A 76 5.61 -1.93 14.05
CA PHE A 76 5.76 -1.86 12.59
C PHE A 76 6.74 -0.75 12.17
N PHE A 77 6.69 0.41 12.82
CA PHE A 77 7.59 1.51 12.51
C PHE A 77 9.07 1.21 12.79
N GLU A 78 9.39 0.54 13.90
CA GLU A 78 10.76 0.14 14.22
C GLU A 78 11.30 -0.91 13.24
N ARG A 79 10.42 -1.75 12.69
CA ARG A 79 10.76 -2.78 11.69
C ARG A 79 10.59 -2.32 10.24
N ARG A 80 10.33 -1.02 10.00
CA ARG A 80 10.06 -0.50 8.65
C ARG A 80 11.13 -0.84 7.62
N GLY A 81 12.40 -0.92 8.03
CA GLY A 81 13.53 -1.25 7.15
C GLY A 81 13.42 -2.64 6.49
N ILE A 82 12.94 -3.65 7.23
CA ILE A 82 12.72 -5.01 6.68
C ILE A 82 11.34 -5.14 6.03
N LEU A 83 10.33 -4.44 6.55
CA LEU A 83 8.95 -4.51 6.05
C LEU A 83 8.77 -3.82 4.69
N GLN A 84 9.45 -2.69 4.44
CA GLN A 84 9.36 -1.99 3.15
C GLN A 84 9.84 -2.84 1.96
N ALA A 85 10.70 -3.84 2.21
CA ALA A 85 11.14 -4.78 1.19
C ALA A 85 10.02 -5.75 0.77
N GLN A 86 9.02 -5.96 1.63
CA GLN A 86 7.85 -6.80 1.37
C GLN A 86 6.63 -6.00 0.87
N ALA A 87 6.82 -4.73 0.51
CA ALA A 87 5.72 -3.88 0.12
C ALA A 87 5.10 -4.34 -1.21
N VAL A 88 3.80 -4.67 -1.15
CA VAL A 88 2.97 -5.09 -2.30
C VAL A 88 2.54 -3.90 -3.15
N ASN A 89 2.53 -2.70 -2.56
CA ASN A 89 2.20 -1.46 -3.24
C ASN A 89 2.97 -0.29 -2.59
N ARG A 90 3.26 0.73 -3.40
CA ARG A 90 4.02 1.92 -3.00
C ARG A 90 3.30 3.17 -3.48
N VAL A 91 2.94 4.03 -2.53
CA VAL A 91 2.19 5.26 -2.81
C VAL A 91 3.00 6.47 -2.34
N PRO A 92 3.32 7.44 -3.22
CA PRO A 92 3.95 8.69 -2.82
C PRO A 92 3.18 9.42 -1.72
N VAL A 93 3.88 10.03 -0.77
CA VAL A 93 3.31 10.78 0.34
C VAL A 93 3.85 12.20 0.31
N LEU A 94 2.96 13.20 0.41
CA LEU A 94 3.40 14.58 0.49
C LEU A 94 4.21 14.82 1.78
N PRO A 95 5.24 15.69 1.76
CA PRO A 95 6.18 15.84 2.87
C PRO A 95 5.52 16.09 4.23
N GLY A 96 4.55 17.01 4.33
CA GLY A 96 3.87 17.31 5.58
C GLY A 96 3.07 16.13 6.14
N VAL A 97 2.54 15.23 5.30
CA VAL A 97 1.91 13.99 5.76
C VAL A 97 2.95 13.01 6.32
N ALA A 98 4.10 12.88 5.66
CA ALA A 98 5.18 12.00 6.11
C ALA A 98 5.80 12.49 7.44
N GLU A 99 6.05 13.79 7.56
CA GLU A 99 6.53 14.44 8.79
C GLU A 99 5.51 14.27 9.93
N PHE A 100 4.23 14.48 9.62
CA PHE A 100 3.16 14.27 10.57
C PHE A 100 3.11 12.81 11.07
N TYR A 101 3.18 11.83 10.17
CA TYR A 101 3.25 10.42 10.52
C TYR A 101 4.45 10.15 11.45
N ALA A 102 5.65 10.57 11.08
CA ALA A 102 6.86 10.37 11.87
C ALA A 102 6.77 11.00 13.27
N SER A 103 6.12 12.15 13.40
CA SER A 103 5.93 12.82 14.70
C SER A 103 4.92 12.14 15.61
N ARG A 104 4.03 11.29 15.07
CA ARG A 104 2.89 10.73 15.81
C ARG A 104 2.96 9.22 16.01
N VAL A 105 3.64 8.50 15.12
CA VAL A 105 3.70 7.04 15.15
C VAL A 105 4.28 6.55 16.47
N GLY A 106 3.51 5.73 17.20
CA GLY A 106 3.91 5.21 18.51
C GLY A 106 3.92 6.24 19.66
N GLN A 107 3.41 7.46 19.46
CA GLN A 107 3.37 8.52 20.48
C GLN A 107 1.98 8.77 21.06
N THR A 108 1.91 9.53 22.17
CA THR A 108 0.64 9.97 22.78
C THR A 108 0.29 11.39 22.31
N THR A 109 -0.91 11.58 21.76
CA THR A 109 -1.26 12.82 21.04
C THR A 109 -1.80 13.98 21.87
N GLN A 110 -2.46 13.74 23.01
CA GLN A 110 -2.76 14.71 24.10
C GLN A 110 -3.79 14.06 25.05
N TYR A 111 -3.84 14.52 26.30
CA TYR A 111 -4.94 14.19 27.22
C TYR A 111 -6.09 15.17 26.98
N LYS A 112 -7.29 14.68 26.63
CA LYS A 112 -8.50 15.50 26.79
C LYS A 112 -8.74 15.67 28.28
N GLY A 113 -9.26 16.83 28.71
CA GLY A 113 -9.56 17.17 30.12
C GLY A 113 -10.58 16.27 30.84
N ASP A 114 -10.94 15.14 30.23
CA ASP A 114 -11.89 14.13 30.71
C ASP A 114 -11.21 12.74 30.88
N GLY A 115 -9.88 12.70 30.99
CA GLY A 115 -9.08 11.47 31.19
C GLY A 115 -8.99 10.52 29.99
N LYS A 116 -9.74 10.76 28.90
CA LYS A 116 -9.66 9.99 27.65
C LYS A 116 -8.43 10.39 26.83
N LYS A 117 -7.55 9.42 26.57
CA LYS A 117 -6.41 9.54 25.65
C LYS A 117 -6.94 9.67 24.22
N ASP A 118 -6.68 10.79 23.56
CA ASP A 118 -6.93 10.92 22.12
C ASP A 118 -5.77 10.30 21.37
N ILE A 119 -6.05 9.35 20.48
CA ILE A 119 -5.02 8.66 19.71
C ILE A 119 -5.28 8.90 18.26
N ASN A 120 -4.26 9.42 17.62
CA ASN A 120 -4.23 9.46 16.18
C ASN A 120 -4.09 8.03 15.64
N ARG A 121 -5.16 7.54 15.03
CA ARG A 121 -5.19 6.22 14.39
C ARG A 121 -4.22 6.13 13.21
N LEU A 122 -3.77 7.27 12.67
CA LEU A 122 -2.94 7.34 11.47
C LEU A 122 -3.58 6.58 10.29
N ALA A 123 -4.91 6.48 10.27
CA ALA A 123 -5.63 5.88 9.17
C ALA A 123 -5.60 6.83 7.97
N ILE A 124 -5.25 6.31 6.80
CA ILE A 124 -5.26 7.05 5.54
C ILE A 124 -6.35 6.43 4.67
N GLN A 125 -7.37 7.21 4.32
CA GLN A 125 -8.51 6.68 3.56
C GLN A 125 -8.10 6.38 2.13
N ARG A 126 -8.49 5.20 1.66
CA ARG A 126 -8.17 4.70 0.33
C ARG A 126 -9.23 5.06 -0.69
N LEU A 127 -8.80 5.10 -1.94
CA LEU A 127 -9.69 5.23 -3.09
C LEU A 127 -9.91 3.86 -3.79
N PRO A 128 -10.89 3.72 -4.71
CA PRO A 128 -11.09 2.48 -5.44
C PRO A 128 -9.98 2.24 -6.45
N TYR A 129 -9.42 1.04 -6.44
CA TYR A 129 -8.33 0.65 -7.34
C TYR A 129 -8.57 -0.75 -7.89
N ASN A 130 -7.90 -1.05 -9.00
CA ASN A 130 -7.84 -2.38 -9.57
C ASN A 130 -6.79 -3.20 -8.80
N GLN A 131 -7.20 -4.31 -8.18
CA GLN A 131 -6.35 -5.12 -7.31
C GLN A 131 -5.17 -5.81 -8.03
N ILE A 132 -5.24 -5.95 -9.36
CA ILE A 132 -4.17 -6.57 -10.16
C ILE A 132 -3.12 -5.52 -10.54
N THR A 133 -3.56 -4.34 -10.97
CA THR A 133 -2.66 -3.29 -11.49
C THR A 133 -2.28 -2.23 -10.46
N ASN A 134 -2.96 -2.20 -9.30
CA ASN A 134 -2.88 -1.14 -8.29
C ASN A 134 -3.12 0.27 -8.84
N LYS A 135 -3.85 0.37 -9.96
CA LYS A 135 -4.23 1.66 -10.57
C LYS A 135 -5.64 2.07 -10.12
N PRO A 136 -5.89 3.38 -9.97
CA PRO A 136 -7.20 3.89 -9.56
C PRO A 136 -8.30 3.53 -10.58
N ILE A 137 -9.54 3.47 -10.10
CA ILE A 137 -10.75 3.31 -10.93
C ILE A 137 -11.69 4.48 -10.64
N LEU A 138 -12.21 5.12 -11.68
CA LEU A 138 -13.34 6.03 -11.54
C LEU A 138 -14.64 5.26 -11.80
N PHE A 139 -15.43 5.02 -10.75
CA PHE A 139 -16.67 4.28 -10.91
C PHE A 139 -17.69 5.03 -11.77
N GLY A 140 -18.32 4.31 -12.70
CA GLY A 140 -19.38 4.80 -13.57
C GLY A 140 -20.58 5.28 -12.76
N SER A 141 -20.82 4.70 -11.57
CA SER A 141 -21.84 5.18 -10.62
C SER A 141 -21.54 6.58 -10.08
N SER A 142 -20.28 6.91 -9.81
CA SER A 142 -19.87 8.25 -9.34
C SER A 142 -20.03 9.29 -10.46
N ILE A 143 -19.61 8.94 -11.69
CA ILE A 143 -19.77 9.78 -12.88
C ILE A 143 -21.26 10.00 -13.18
N LYS A 144 -22.04 8.92 -13.16
CA LYS A 144 -23.50 8.95 -13.38
C LYS A 144 -24.23 9.76 -12.31
N GLY A 145 -23.79 9.68 -11.06
CA GLY A 145 -24.33 10.50 -9.96
C GLY A 145 -24.10 11.99 -10.17
N ALA A 146 -22.89 12.38 -10.61
CA ALA A 146 -22.58 13.78 -10.94
C ALA A 146 -23.45 14.29 -12.11
N ILE A 147 -23.56 13.51 -13.20
CA ILE A 147 -24.42 13.84 -14.34
C ILE A 147 -25.90 13.88 -13.92
N ARG A 148 -26.34 12.99 -13.02
CA ARG A 148 -27.72 12.98 -12.51
C ARG A 148 -28.08 14.30 -11.87
N THR A 149 -27.23 14.79 -10.96
CA THR A 149 -27.45 16.06 -10.25
C THR A 149 -27.62 17.20 -11.25
N VAL A 150 -26.78 17.23 -12.28
CA VAL A 150 -26.84 18.23 -13.35
C VAL A 150 -28.14 18.17 -14.15
N LEU A 151 -28.55 16.99 -14.59
CA LEU A 151 -29.78 16.83 -15.38
C LEU A 151 -31.02 17.15 -14.54
N LEU A 152 -31.03 16.74 -13.28
CA LEU A 152 -32.05 17.14 -12.31
C LEU A 152 -32.12 18.65 -12.14
N ASP A 153 -30.98 19.32 -11.97
CA ASP A 153 -30.91 20.76 -11.80
C ASP A 153 -31.40 21.51 -13.04
N LYS A 154 -30.98 21.06 -14.23
CA LYS A 154 -31.42 21.61 -15.53
C LYS A 154 -32.94 21.55 -15.67
N VAL A 155 -33.55 20.40 -15.40
CA VAL A 155 -35.01 20.22 -15.53
C VAL A 155 -35.75 20.96 -14.42
N ASN A 156 -35.22 20.97 -13.20
CA ASN A 156 -35.79 21.72 -12.08
C ASN A 156 -35.76 23.23 -12.32
N ASN A 157 -34.79 23.74 -13.08
CA ASN A 157 -34.65 25.14 -13.46
C ASN A 157 -34.75 26.10 -12.24
N ARG A 158 -34.01 25.78 -11.18
CA ARG A 158 -33.97 26.52 -9.90
C ARG A 158 -35.32 26.68 -9.19
N MET A 159 -36.34 25.91 -9.55
CA MET A 159 -37.61 25.93 -8.83
C MET A 159 -37.39 25.47 -7.39
N PRO A 160 -37.84 26.26 -6.39
CA PRO A 160 -37.68 25.89 -5.00
C PRO A 160 -38.63 24.77 -4.60
N LEU A 161 -38.42 24.23 -3.40
CA LEU A 161 -39.41 23.39 -2.75
C LEU A 161 -40.75 24.11 -2.60
N SER A 162 -41.84 23.34 -2.53
CA SER A 162 -43.15 23.89 -2.19
C SER A 162 -43.09 24.57 -0.82
N LYS A 163 -43.97 25.54 -0.57
CA LYS A 163 -44.04 26.24 0.73
C LYS A 163 -44.14 25.26 1.92
N TRP A 164 -44.93 24.20 1.75
CA TRP A 164 -45.13 23.17 2.78
C TRP A 164 -43.88 22.31 3.02
N ASP A 165 -43.18 21.94 1.96
CA ASP A 165 -41.95 21.16 2.06
C ASP A 165 -40.80 22.00 2.63
N ALA A 166 -40.70 23.28 2.22
CA ALA A 166 -39.72 24.22 2.73
C ALA A 166 -39.89 24.49 4.23
N GLU A 167 -41.13 24.49 4.73
CA GLU A 167 -41.41 24.67 6.17
C GLU A 167 -40.75 23.57 7.02
N LEU A 168 -40.57 22.35 6.49
CA LEU A 168 -39.94 21.25 7.23
C LEU A 168 -38.45 21.49 7.53
N PHE A 169 -37.82 22.46 6.88
CA PHE A 169 -36.44 22.89 7.14
C PHE A 169 -36.37 24.15 8.02
N GLN A 170 -37.51 24.77 8.32
CA GLN A 170 -37.60 25.86 9.29
C GLN A 170 -37.73 25.25 10.69
N THR A 171 -36.59 25.03 11.34
CA THR A 171 -36.53 24.37 12.66
C THR A 171 -36.11 25.29 13.80
N GLU A 172 -35.78 26.55 13.51
CA GLU A 172 -35.34 27.53 14.49
C GLU A 172 -36.49 27.88 15.46
N GLY A 173 -36.18 28.02 16.75
CA GLY A 173 -37.19 28.29 17.79
C GLY A 173 -38.13 27.13 18.15
N LEU A 174 -38.15 26.03 17.40
CA LEU A 174 -39.07 24.91 17.66
C LEU A 174 -38.65 24.03 18.85
N PRO A 175 -39.62 23.45 19.60
CA PRO A 175 -39.36 22.40 20.59
C PRO A 175 -38.70 21.15 19.97
N ASP A 176 -37.88 20.44 20.76
CA ASP A 176 -37.11 19.27 20.28
C ASP A 176 -37.99 18.15 19.69
N TYR A 177 -39.22 17.97 20.20
CA TYR A 177 -40.15 16.96 19.67
C TYR A 177 -40.60 17.30 18.25
N GLU A 178 -40.90 18.57 17.96
CA GLU A 178 -41.32 19.01 16.62
C GLU A 178 -40.17 18.96 15.62
N LYS A 179 -38.96 19.35 16.05
CA LYS A 179 -37.75 19.22 15.25
C LYS A 179 -37.56 17.79 14.77
N LYS A 180 -37.57 16.82 15.69
CA LYS A 180 -37.44 15.39 15.36
C LYS A 180 -38.56 14.90 14.44
N LYS A 181 -39.80 15.40 14.61
CA LYS A 181 -40.93 15.08 13.73
C LYS A 181 -40.74 15.61 12.31
N ARG A 182 -40.26 16.85 12.16
CA ARG A 182 -39.94 17.45 10.85
C ARG A 182 -38.77 16.73 10.18
N GLU A 183 -37.68 16.48 10.92
CA GLU A 183 -36.48 15.77 10.43
C GLU A 183 -36.82 14.38 9.86
N LYS A 184 -37.70 13.61 10.53
CA LYS A 184 -38.15 12.29 10.03
C LYS A 184 -38.86 12.36 8.68
N ARG A 185 -39.46 13.50 8.32
CA ARG A 185 -40.21 13.68 7.07
C ARG A 185 -39.35 14.18 5.91
N GLN A 186 -38.22 14.84 6.20
CA GLN A 186 -37.34 15.44 5.20
C GLN A 186 -36.86 14.47 4.10
N PRO A 187 -36.44 13.22 4.41
CA PRO A 187 -35.95 12.30 3.38
C PRO A 187 -36.99 11.97 2.29
N GLY A 188 -38.28 11.91 2.66
CA GLY A 188 -39.36 11.61 1.71
C GLY A 188 -39.58 12.70 0.67
N ILE A 189 -39.26 13.96 1.00
CA ILE A 189 -39.43 15.12 0.12
C ILE A 189 -38.55 14.97 -1.12
N PHE A 190 -37.28 14.62 -0.95
CA PHE A 190 -36.34 14.57 -2.07
C PHE A 190 -36.65 13.41 -3.02
N LYS A 191 -37.14 12.27 -2.49
CA LYS A 191 -37.64 11.17 -3.34
C LYS A 191 -38.80 11.65 -4.20
N LYS A 192 -39.81 12.25 -3.57
CA LYS A 192 -40.99 12.79 -4.28
C LYS A 192 -40.58 13.85 -5.31
N ARG A 193 -39.68 14.77 -4.93
CA ARG A 193 -39.21 15.84 -5.79
C ARG A 193 -38.47 15.31 -7.02
N ASN A 194 -37.66 14.28 -6.86
CA ASN A 194 -37.00 13.59 -7.97
C ASN A 194 -38.01 12.96 -8.95
N GLU A 195 -39.05 12.30 -8.43
CA GLU A 195 -40.13 11.72 -9.24
C GLU A 195 -40.98 12.80 -9.94
N GLU A 196 -41.19 13.96 -9.30
CA GLU A 196 -41.86 15.12 -9.90
C GLU A 196 -41.03 15.71 -11.05
N ILE A 197 -39.72 15.95 -10.85
CA ILE A 197 -38.83 16.55 -11.84
C ILE A 197 -38.68 15.65 -13.07
N PHE A 198 -38.53 14.34 -12.88
CA PHE A 198 -38.42 13.37 -13.98
C PHE A 198 -39.75 12.74 -14.40
N GLU A 199 -40.87 13.29 -13.92
CA GLU A 199 -42.23 12.88 -14.27
C GLU A 199 -42.52 11.38 -14.12
N GLY A 200 -41.95 10.71 -13.11
CA GLY A 200 -42.22 9.30 -12.89
C GLY A 200 -41.31 8.60 -11.88
N GLY A 201 -41.65 7.34 -11.60
CA GLY A 201 -40.87 6.46 -10.74
C GLY A 201 -39.59 5.95 -11.41
N PHE A 202 -38.93 4.99 -10.77
CA PHE A 202 -37.68 4.42 -11.25
C PHE A 202 -37.77 3.88 -12.69
N GLU A 203 -38.90 3.29 -13.07
CA GLU A 203 -39.16 2.74 -14.41
C GLU A 203 -39.22 3.79 -15.52
N LEU A 204 -39.51 5.06 -15.17
CA LEU A 204 -39.56 6.19 -16.10
C LEU A 204 -38.36 7.14 -15.95
N ASP A 205 -37.36 6.77 -15.14
CA ASP A 205 -36.19 7.59 -14.92
C ASP A 205 -35.35 7.71 -16.20
N PRO A 206 -35.06 8.92 -16.71
CA PRO A 206 -34.32 9.12 -17.94
C PRO A 206 -32.89 8.58 -17.91
N LEU A 207 -32.28 8.48 -16.72
CA LEU A 207 -30.95 7.92 -16.60
C LEU A 207 -30.91 6.40 -16.82
N ARG A 208 -32.05 5.71 -16.94
CA ARG A 208 -32.07 4.31 -17.40
C ARG A 208 -31.60 4.16 -18.84
N LEU A 209 -31.75 5.20 -19.64
CA LEU A 209 -31.30 5.24 -21.04
C LEU A 209 -29.79 5.48 -21.16
N LEU A 210 -29.12 5.85 -20.06
CA LEU A 210 -27.69 6.15 -20.01
C LEU A 210 -26.93 5.02 -19.31
N GLN A 211 -26.07 4.32 -20.03
CA GLN A 211 -25.18 3.31 -19.47
C GLN A 211 -23.76 3.87 -19.44
N LEU A 212 -23.21 4.06 -18.24
CA LEU A 212 -21.86 4.53 -18.02
C LEU A 212 -21.03 3.36 -17.50
N SER A 213 -19.93 3.06 -18.18
CA SER A 213 -18.94 2.11 -17.67
C SER A 213 -18.13 2.73 -16.54
N ASP A 214 -17.48 1.90 -15.75
CA ASP A 214 -16.32 2.34 -14.98
C ASP A 214 -15.24 2.81 -15.94
N ALA A 215 -14.48 3.85 -15.55
CA ALA A 215 -13.35 4.34 -16.31
C ALA A 215 -12.06 3.79 -15.70
N SER A 216 -11.30 3.07 -16.52
CA SER A 216 -10.03 2.47 -16.15
C SER A 216 -8.88 3.42 -16.44
N TRP A 217 -7.80 3.29 -15.66
CA TRP A 217 -6.56 4.01 -15.90
C TRP A 217 -5.94 3.63 -17.25
N GLN A 218 -5.51 4.62 -18.03
CA GLN A 218 -4.98 4.45 -19.38
C GLN A 218 -3.60 5.10 -19.58
N ALA A 219 -3.09 5.87 -18.61
CA ALA A 219 -1.77 6.48 -18.78
C ALA A 219 -0.69 5.38 -18.81
N GLU A 220 0.05 5.32 -19.91
CA GLU A 220 1.13 4.36 -20.17
C GLU A 220 2.49 4.78 -19.59
N ASP A 221 2.56 5.95 -18.96
CA ASP A 221 3.78 6.41 -18.30
C ASP A 221 4.03 5.71 -16.94
N ASP A 222 5.29 5.74 -16.49
CA ASP A 222 5.70 5.20 -15.19
C ASP A 222 5.44 6.15 -14.01
N LEU A 223 4.70 7.24 -14.22
CA LEU A 223 4.43 8.20 -13.17
C LEU A 223 3.39 7.66 -12.19
N PRO A 224 3.58 7.88 -10.87
CA PRO A 224 2.60 7.48 -9.87
C PRO A 224 1.19 8.00 -10.18
N ALA A 225 0.21 7.12 -10.16
CA ALA A 225 -1.18 7.47 -10.44
C ALA A 225 -1.84 8.19 -9.25
N MET A 226 -1.35 7.92 -8.03
CA MET A 226 -1.95 8.34 -6.77
C MET A 226 -0.87 8.89 -5.82
N HIS A 227 -1.28 9.73 -4.88
CA HIS A 227 -0.47 10.17 -3.75
C HIS A 227 -1.29 10.23 -2.47
N VAL A 228 -0.64 10.41 -1.33
CA VAL A 228 -1.30 10.74 -0.06
C VAL A 228 -1.11 12.23 0.24
N CYS A 229 -2.22 12.91 0.50
CA CYS A 229 -2.26 14.31 0.92
C CYS A 229 -3.20 14.50 2.13
N PHE A 230 -3.15 15.68 2.75
CA PHE A 230 -4.20 16.08 3.68
C PHE A 230 -5.38 16.70 2.92
N ALA A 231 -6.58 16.46 3.42
CA ALA A 231 -7.74 17.31 3.18
C ALA A 231 -7.95 18.19 4.41
N VAL A 232 -7.90 19.50 4.20
CA VAL A 232 -8.03 20.51 5.25
C VAL A 232 -9.29 21.34 5.05
N ASN A 233 -10.00 21.62 6.14
CA ASN A 233 -11.21 22.43 6.08
C ASN A 233 -10.88 23.92 6.28
N ARG A 234 -11.40 24.79 5.41
CA ARG A 234 -11.17 26.26 5.46
C ARG A 234 -12.48 27.02 5.27
N LYS A 235 -12.66 28.12 6.00
CA LYS A 235 -13.83 29.01 5.83
C LYS A 235 -13.76 29.81 4.53
N LYS A 236 -14.90 29.87 3.83
CA LYS A 236 -15.11 30.71 2.64
C LYS A 236 -15.00 32.20 2.96
N HIS A 237 -15.60 32.61 4.07
CA HIS A 237 -15.55 33.98 4.57
C HIS A 237 -15.03 33.98 6.01
N PRO A 238 -13.94 34.71 6.32
CA PRO A 238 -13.36 34.73 7.66
C PRO A 238 -14.08 35.67 8.62
N PHE A 239 -14.90 36.58 8.11
CA PHE A 239 -15.67 37.55 8.90
C PHE A 239 -17.12 37.10 9.05
N ASP A 240 -17.72 37.41 10.20
CA ASP A 240 -19.16 37.32 10.38
C ASP A 240 -19.89 38.52 9.78
N ASN A 241 -21.23 38.52 9.85
CA ASN A 241 -22.07 39.61 9.37
C ASN A 241 -21.86 40.95 10.12
N GLN A 242 -21.08 40.96 11.21
CA GLN A 242 -20.72 42.13 12.00
C GLN A 242 -19.27 42.59 11.72
N GLY A 243 -18.59 42.00 10.73
CA GLY A 243 -17.22 42.36 10.36
C GLY A 243 -16.14 41.83 11.32
N THR A 244 -16.50 40.99 12.29
CA THR A 244 -15.55 40.44 13.25
C THR A 244 -14.85 39.21 12.66
N TYR A 245 -13.52 39.19 12.74
CA TYR A 245 -12.74 38.02 12.32
C TYR A 245 -13.05 36.83 13.23
N ARG A 246 -13.61 35.77 12.65
CA ARG A 246 -13.92 34.53 13.37
C ARG A 246 -13.11 33.37 12.80
N GLN A 247 -12.01 33.04 13.47
CA GLN A 247 -11.30 31.79 13.23
C GLN A 247 -12.26 30.60 13.36
N SER A 248 -12.24 29.66 12.41
CA SER A 248 -13.25 28.60 12.39
C SER A 248 -13.06 27.61 13.53
N THR A 249 -14.15 27.01 14.01
CA THR A 249 -14.08 25.89 14.96
C THR A 249 -13.31 24.71 14.36
N ALA A 250 -13.29 24.56 13.03
CA ALA A 250 -12.48 23.56 12.34
C ALA A 250 -10.98 23.91 12.37
N ASP A 251 -10.61 25.19 12.24
CA ASP A 251 -9.23 25.67 12.39
C ASP A 251 -8.76 25.56 13.84
N LYS A 252 -9.67 25.77 14.81
CA LYS A 252 -9.38 25.62 16.25
C LYS A 252 -9.27 24.16 16.69
N LYS A 253 -9.98 23.25 16.02
CA LYS A 253 -10.01 21.80 16.33
C LYS A 253 -9.09 20.98 15.42
N GLU A 254 -8.27 21.63 14.59
CA GLU A 254 -7.36 20.99 13.63
C GLU A 254 -8.05 19.87 12.82
N ILE A 255 -9.23 20.15 12.25
CA ILE A 255 -9.96 19.11 11.50
C ILE A 255 -9.27 18.88 10.15
N TYR A 256 -8.53 17.78 10.05
CA TYR A 256 -7.92 17.27 8.82
C TYR A 256 -8.32 15.81 8.56
N GLN A 257 -8.08 15.33 7.34
CA GLN A 257 -8.16 13.92 6.96
C GLN A 257 -6.94 13.57 6.12
N ALA A 258 -6.31 12.42 6.32
CA ALA A 258 -5.30 11.91 5.41
C ALA A 258 -5.99 11.04 4.35
N LEU A 259 -5.78 11.36 3.07
CA LEU A 259 -6.46 10.74 1.94
C LEU A 259 -5.45 10.29 0.89
N GLU A 260 -5.60 9.08 0.38
CA GLU A 260 -5.07 8.69 -0.92
C GLU A 260 -5.89 9.37 -2.03
N CYS A 261 -5.24 10.06 -2.95
CA CYS A 261 -5.88 10.82 -4.03
C CYS A 261 -5.22 10.51 -5.38
N ILE A 262 -6.01 10.49 -6.44
CA ILE A 262 -5.51 10.55 -7.82
C ILE A 262 -4.82 11.91 -8.04
N TYR A 263 -3.69 11.92 -8.73
CA TYR A 263 -3.03 13.17 -9.13
C TYR A 263 -3.92 14.01 -10.05
N GLY A 264 -3.97 15.32 -9.81
CA GLY A 264 -4.49 16.29 -10.77
C GLY A 264 -3.58 16.43 -12.00
N TRP A 265 -4.11 17.02 -13.05
CA TRP A 265 -3.44 17.31 -14.32
C TRP A 265 -2.82 16.09 -15.01
N ARG A 266 -3.51 14.94 -14.96
CA ARG A 266 -3.12 13.74 -15.70
C ARG A 266 -3.89 13.68 -17.03
N TYR A 267 -3.23 14.02 -18.13
CA TYR A 267 -3.85 14.05 -19.46
C TYR A 267 -4.46 12.69 -19.81
N ARG A 268 -5.77 12.66 -20.08
CA ARG A 268 -6.55 11.47 -20.46
C ARG A 268 -6.23 10.23 -19.62
N ALA A 269 -6.01 10.44 -18.31
CA ALA A 269 -5.55 9.39 -17.41
C ALA A 269 -6.53 8.22 -17.30
N PHE A 270 -7.83 8.47 -17.56
CA PHE A 270 -8.83 7.42 -17.62
C PHE A 270 -9.59 7.42 -18.94
N SER A 271 -10.06 6.23 -19.34
CA SER A 271 -11.03 6.07 -20.41
C SER A 271 -12.20 5.23 -19.93
N GLY A 272 -13.40 5.64 -20.35
CA GLY A 272 -14.65 4.92 -20.13
C GLY A 272 -15.57 5.01 -21.34
N GLN A 273 -16.78 4.50 -21.20
CA GLN A 273 -17.78 4.47 -22.26
C GLN A 273 -19.13 4.96 -21.74
N LEU A 274 -19.81 5.76 -22.56
CA LEU A 274 -21.21 6.10 -22.40
C LEU A 274 -22.02 5.53 -23.57
N ASN A 275 -23.05 4.75 -23.26
CA ASN A 275 -24.04 4.30 -24.23
C ASN A 275 -25.38 4.98 -23.95
N ILE A 276 -25.96 5.59 -24.98
CA ILE A 276 -27.30 6.16 -24.96
C ILE A 276 -28.22 5.21 -25.72
N GLN A 277 -29.25 4.70 -25.05
CA GLN A 277 -30.18 3.74 -25.65
C GLN A 277 -31.07 4.40 -26.71
N SER A 278 -31.09 3.81 -27.91
CA SER A 278 -32.05 4.16 -28.94
C SER A 278 -33.44 3.67 -28.57
N LEU A 279 -34.42 4.55 -28.70
CA LEU A 279 -35.83 4.26 -28.45
C LEU A 279 -36.59 3.87 -29.73
N THR A 280 -35.88 3.72 -30.84
CA THR A 280 -36.46 3.37 -32.14
C THR A 280 -37.16 2.02 -32.04
N GLY A 281 -38.47 1.98 -32.35
CA GLY A 281 -39.28 0.77 -32.27
C GLY A 281 -39.72 0.36 -30.86
N ILE A 282 -39.39 1.13 -29.81
CA ILE A 282 -39.88 0.89 -28.46
C ILE A 282 -41.24 1.58 -28.28
N PRO A 283 -42.32 0.85 -27.91
CA PRO A 283 -43.64 1.46 -27.73
C PRO A 283 -43.63 2.44 -26.55
N ARG A 284 -44.22 3.62 -26.75
CA ARG A 284 -44.31 4.64 -25.68
C ARG A 284 -45.18 4.19 -24.51
N THR A 285 -46.19 3.36 -24.79
CA THR A 285 -47.16 2.84 -23.83
C THR A 285 -47.27 1.32 -23.95
N GLY A 286 -47.35 0.65 -22.82
CA GLY A 286 -47.55 -0.79 -22.74
C GLY A 286 -49.01 -1.22 -22.86
N ARG A 287 -49.25 -2.52 -22.69
CA ARG A 287 -50.63 -3.05 -22.54
C ARG A 287 -51.28 -2.42 -21.31
N GLY A 288 -52.40 -1.73 -21.50
CA GLY A 288 -53.10 -0.98 -20.45
C GLY A 288 -52.79 0.52 -20.38
N GLY A 289 -52.15 1.10 -21.42
CA GLY A 289 -52.01 2.56 -21.57
C GLY A 289 -50.96 3.21 -20.65
N LYS A 290 -50.29 2.44 -19.79
CA LYS A 290 -49.19 2.95 -18.95
C LYS A 290 -47.96 3.27 -19.79
N ARG A 291 -47.37 4.44 -19.55
CA ARG A 291 -46.10 4.88 -20.15
C ARG A 291 -44.98 3.89 -19.79
N GLN A 292 -44.15 3.55 -20.77
CA GLN A 292 -43.02 2.60 -20.61
C GLN A 292 -41.64 3.25 -20.76
N ILE A 293 -41.58 4.46 -21.30
CA ILE A 293 -40.35 5.21 -21.51
C ILE A 293 -40.50 6.62 -20.92
N PRO A 294 -39.41 7.29 -20.53
CA PRO A 294 -39.45 8.67 -20.03
C PRO A 294 -40.17 9.61 -21.01
N ALA A 295 -40.63 10.77 -20.52
CA ALA A 295 -41.17 11.82 -21.40
C ALA A 295 -40.15 12.22 -22.47
N ALA A 296 -40.62 12.62 -23.65
CA ALA A 296 -39.74 12.94 -24.78
C ALA A 296 -38.75 14.08 -24.48
N GLY A 297 -39.17 15.07 -23.67
CA GLY A 297 -38.28 16.15 -23.21
C GLY A 297 -37.20 15.73 -22.21
N LEU A 298 -37.23 14.47 -21.74
CA LEU A 298 -36.25 13.88 -20.82
C LEU A 298 -35.33 12.87 -21.53
N HIS A 299 -35.39 12.78 -22.86
CA HIS A 299 -34.46 11.96 -23.64
C HIS A 299 -33.22 12.80 -23.94
N PHE A 300 -32.17 12.63 -23.14
CA PHE A 300 -30.95 13.42 -23.24
C PHE A 300 -29.93 12.80 -24.18
N ASP A 301 -29.48 13.57 -25.19
CA ASP A 301 -28.32 13.23 -26.01
C ASP A 301 -27.00 13.70 -25.37
N ILE A 302 -25.86 13.38 -26.00
CA ILE A 302 -24.55 13.76 -25.48
C ILE A 302 -24.37 15.29 -25.39
N LEU A 303 -24.89 16.03 -26.37
CA LEU A 303 -24.72 17.48 -26.46
C LEU A 303 -25.47 18.14 -25.31
N GLN A 304 -26.71 17.70 -25.05
CA GLN A 304 -27.53 18.17 -23.95
C GLN A 304 -26.91 17.83 -22.58
N ILE A 305 -26.30 16.65 -22.43
CA ILE A 305 -25.57 16.26 -21.21
C ILE A 305 -24.36 17.18 -21.02
N ALA A 306 -23.51 17.34 -22.04
CA ALA A 306 -22.30 18.15 -21.97
C ALA A 306 -22.62 19.62 -21.67
N GLN A 307 -23.60 20.20 -22.37
CA GLN A 307 -24.05 21.57 -22.13
C GLN A 307 -24.65 21.75 -20.75
N ALA A 308 -25.41 20.78 -20.25
CA ALA A 308 -25.94 20.82 -18.89
C ALA A 308 -24.81 20.81 -17.86
N CYS A 309 -23.81 19.92 -18.04
CA CYS A 309 -22.65 19.83 -17.17
C CYS A 309 -21.88 21.14 -17.14
N ASN A 310 -21.61 21.74 -18.30
CA ASN A 310 -20.93 23.03 -18.39
C ASN A 310 -21.75 24.15 -17.75
N ALA A 311 -23.05 24.24 -18.02
CA ALA A 311 -23.92 25.26 -17.43
C ALA A 311 -23.98 25.17 -15.88
N PHE A 312 -23.91 23.96 -15.33
CA PHE A 312 -23.95 23.72 -13.89
C PHE A 312 -22.58 23.93 -13.22
N TYR A 313 -21.54 23.29 -13.73
CA TYR A 313 -20.24 23.23 -13.08
C TYR A 313 -19.36 24.45 -13.34
N TRP A 314 -19.46 25.09 -14.50
CA TRP A 314 -18.66 26.27 -14.84
C TRP A 314 -18.81 27.42 -13.82
N PRO A 315 -20.03 27.89 -13.47
CA PRO A 315 -20.17 28.97 -12.48
C PRO A 315 -19.72 28.55 -11.07
N ILE A 316 -19.85 27.26 -10.71
CA ILE A 316 -19.36 26.72 -9.44
C ILE A 316 -17.82 26.81 -9.39
N LEU A 317 -17.14 26.38 -10.46
CA LEU A 317 -15.69 26.44 -10.59
C LEU A 317 -15.19 27.88 -10.44
N LEU A 318 -15.76 28.81 -11.22
CA LEU A 318 -15.34 30.22 -11.18
C LEU A 318 -15.54 30.83 -9.79
N THR A 319 -16.71 30.61 -9.18
CA THR A 319 -17.00 31.10 -7.83
C THR A 319 -16.04 30.54 -6.79
N GLU A 320 -15.73 29.23 -6.87
CA GLU A 320 -14.77 28.60 -5.98
C GLU A 320 -13.36 29.20 -6.18
N CYS A 321 -12.91 29.37 -7.42
CA CYS A 321 -11.61 29.98 -7.72
C CYS A 321 -11.53 31.43 -7.21
N ASP A 322 -12.58 32.22 -7.40
CA ASP A 322 -12.66 33.60 -6.90
C ASP A 322 -12.55 33.65 -5.38
N ILE A 323 -13.29 32.79 -4.67
CA ILE A 323 -13.20 32.68 -3.20
C ILE A 323 -11.77 32.29 -2.79
N LEU A 324 -11.18 31.26 -3.41
CA LEU A 324 -9.85 30.79 -3.05
C LEU A 324 -8.77 31.83 -3.32
N ARG A 325 -8.88 32.61 -4.41
CA ARG A 325 -7.99 33.73 -4.71
C ARG A 325 -8.12 34.85 -3.69
N GLN A 326 -9.34 35.29 -3.39
CA GLN A 326 -9.58 36.35 -2.39
C GLN A 326 -9.08 35.95 -1.00
N ARG A 327 -9.09 34.65 -0.68
CA ARG A 327 -8.59 34.10 0.58
C ARG A 327 -7.07 33.89 0.59
N GLY A 328 -6.39 34.02 -0.54
CA GLY A 328 -4.97 33.70 -0.68
C GLY A 328 -4.67 32.21 -0.55
N PHE A 329 -5.68 31.35 -0.78
CA PHE A 329 -5.56 29.90 -0.58
C PHE A 329 -5.04 29.19 -1.82
N LEU A 330 -5.43 29.63 -3.00
CA LEU A 330 -5.26 28.87 -4.24
C LEU A 330 -3.80 28.72 -4.64
N ASP A 331 -3.45 27.55 -5.16
CA ASP A 331 -2.18 27.33 -5.83
C ASP A 331 -2.07 28.17 -7.13
N PRO A 332 -0.99 28.97 -7.30
CA PRO A 332 -0.88 29.89 -8.42
C PRO A 332 -0.67 29.18 -9.76
N LEU A 333 0.09 28.08 -9.80
CA LEU A 333 0.31 27.31 -11.02
C LEU A 333 -1.01 26.67 -11.48
N TRP A 334 -1.78 26.13 -10.54
CA TRP A 334 -3.10 25.58 -10.81
C TRP A 334 -4.08 26.65 -11.32
N ASP A 335 -4.16 27.84 -10.69
CA ASP A 335 -5.05 28.92 -11.14
C ASP A 335 -4.70 29.38 -12.56
N GLU A 336 -3.40 29.55 -12.85
CA GLU A 336 -2.93 29.92 -14.19
C GLU A 336 -3.29 28.87 -15.24
N SER A 337 -2.99 27.59 -14.97
CA SER A 337 -3.33 26.49 -15.87
C SER A 337 -4.84 26.37 -16.07
N MET A 338 -5.66 26.54 -15.03
CA MET A 338 -7.11 26.52 -15.15
C MET A 338 -7.63 27.67 -16.01
N ARG A 339 -7.12 28.89 -15.85
CA ARG A 339 -7.52 30.04 -16.69
C ARG A 339 -7.21 29.77 -18.16
N LYS A 340 -5.99 29.31 -18.47
CA LYS A 340 -5.60 28.93 -19.83
C LYS A 340 -6.50 27.83 -20.39
N LEU A 341 -6.77 26.78 -19.60
CA LEU A 341 -7.68 25.70 -19.98
C LEU A 341 -9.06 26.24 -20.36
N LEU A 342 -9.67 27.05 -19.50
CA LEU A 342 -11.01 27.58 -19.72
C LEU A 342 -11.07 28.50 -20.94
N GLU A 343 -9.98 29.20 -21.26
CA GLU A 343 -9.87 30.04 -22.45
C GLU A 343 -9.86 29.20 -23.74
N PHE A 344 -8.90 28.28 -23.90
CA PHE A 344 -8.79 27.53 -25.17
C PHE A 344 -9.80 26.38 -25.30
N ALA A 345 -10.30 25.82 -24.19
CA ALA A 345 -11.31 24.75 -24.24
C ALA A 345 -12.70 25.27 -24.59
N ARG A 346 -12.93 26.58 -24.57
CA ARG A 346 -14.26 27.20 -24.73
C ARG A 346 -15.04 26.67 -25.93
N GLY A 347 -14.41 26.62 -27.11
CA GLY A 347 -15.04 26.09 -28.32
C GLY A 347 -15.50 24.64 -28.18
N LYS A 348 -14.64 23.75 -27.66
CA LYS A 348 -14.99 22.34 -27.43
C LYS A 348 -16.08 22.17 -26.37
N LEU A 349 -16.14 23.04 -25.37
CA LEU A 349 -17.17 23.04 -24.33
C LEU A 349 -18.53 23.51 -24.86
N ASP A 350 -18.55 24.58 -25.66
CA ASP A 350 -19.76 25.14 -26.27
C ASP A 350 -20.35 24.17 -27.34
N GLU A 351 -19.48 23.48 -28.09
CA GLU A 351 -19.85 22.42 -29.05
C GLU A 351 -20.25 21.09 -28.39
N GLY A 352 -20.13 20.96 -27.06
CA GLY A 352 -20.45 19.73 -26.34
C GLY A 352 -19.51 18.55 -26.60
N ARG A 353 -18.32 18.80 -27.16
CA ARG A 353 -17.25 17.79 -27.35
C ARG A 353 -16.44 17.56 -26.07
N ALA A 354 -16.51 18.49 -25.14
CA ALA A 354 -15.98 18.33 -23.79
C ALA A 354 -16.93 18.93 -22.75
N PHE A 355 -16.81 18.49 -21.51
CA PHE A 355 -17.51 19.11 -20.40
C PHE A 355 -16.78 18.99 -19.07
N LEU A 356 -17.06 19.93 -18.16
CA LEU A 356 -16.59 19.90 -16.79
C LEU A 356 -17.46 18.95 -15.95
N LEU A 357 -16.81 18.20 -15.07
CA LEU A 357 -17.48 17.38 -14.06
C LEU A 357 -16.76 17.55 -12.72
N ARG A 358 -17.48 17.31 -11.62
CA ARG A 358 -16.86 17.23 -10.30
C ARG A 358 -17.29 15.96 -9.59
N VAL A 359 -16.32 15.16 -9.16
CA VAL A 359 -16.55 13.84 -8.55
C VAL A 359 -15.75 13.63 -7.27
N GLY A 360 -16.18 12.64 -6.50
CA GLY A 360 -15.49 12.22 -5.29
C GLY A 360 -15.92 12.98 -4.05
N ARG A 361 -15.36 12.53 -2.93
CA ARG A 361 -15.50 13.16 -1.62
C ARG A 361 -14.96 14.58 -1.71
N HIS A 362 -15.55 15.49 -0.93
CA HIS A 362 -15.12 16.89 -0.87
C HIS A 362 -15.41 17.73 -2.12
N SER A 363 -16.24 17.25 -3.05
CA SER A 363 -16.76 18.05 -4.18
C SER A 363 -17.59 19.28 -3.77
N GLY A 364 -17.91 19.44 -2.47
CA GLY A 364 -18.78 20.49 -1.95
C GLY A 364 -20.27 20.17 -2.15
N ALA A 365 -21.12 20.66 -1.25
CA ALA A 365 -22.56 20.41 -1.33
C ALA A 365 -23.16 21.02 -2.60
N GLU A 366 -22.63 22.15 -3.03
CA GLU A 366 -23.06 22.88 -4.22
C GLU A 366 -22.94 22.06 -5.50
N SER A 367 -21.98 21.13 -5.56
CA SER A 367 -21.71 20.30 -6.74
C SER A 367 -22.53 19.00 -6.77
N VAL A 368 -23.22 18.65 -5.68
CA VAL A 368 -23.93 17.37 -5.50
C VAL A 368 -25.40 17.54 -5.11
N THR A 369 -25.92 18.77 -5.14
CA THR A 369 -27.32 19.07 -4.81
C THR A 369 -27.86 20.20 -5.69
N LEU A 370 -29.18 20.16 -5.91
CA LEU A 370 -29.90 21.06 -6.82
C LEU A 370 -29.99 22.48 -6.26
N ASP A 371 -29.74 23.47 -7.11
CA ASP A 371 -29.99 24.87 -6.81
C ASP A 371 -31.50 25.13 -6.63
N GLY A 372 -31.85 26.08 -5.76
CA GLY A 372 -33.23 26.36 -5.33
C GLY A 372 -33.83 25.34 -4.34
N VAL A 373 -33.39 24.09 -4.35
CA VAL A 373 -33.92 23.02 -3.46
C VAL A 373 -33.02 22.74 -2.25
N ARG A 374 -31.71 23.02 -2.38
CA ARG A 374 -30.68 22.71 -1.38
C ARG A 374 -30.96 23.30 0.00
N ASN A 375 -30.97 22.44 1.02
CA ASN A 375 -31.07 22.81 2.43
C ASN A 375 -29.97 22.09 3.24
N ILE A 376 -28.86 22.78 3.52
CA ILE A 376 -27.67 22.21 4.18
C ILE A 376 -27.76 22.47 5.68
N LYS A 377 -27.70 21.42 6.48
CA LYS A 377 -27.63 21.53 7.95
C LYS A 377 -26.27 22.10 8.38
N ILE A 378 -26.26 23.33 8.89
CA ILE A 378 -25.09 24.03 9.42
C ILE A 378 -25.16 23.98 10.95
N LEU A 379 -24.19 23.30 11.57
CA LEU A 379 -24.05 23.28 13.02
C LEU A 379 -23.56 24.64 13.52
N LEU A 380 -24.23 25.16 14.54
CA LEU A 380 -23.85 26.39 15.23
C LEU A 380 -22.97 26.07 16.46
N GLU A 381 -22.48 27.12 17.12
CA GLU A 381 -21.69 26.96 18.34
C GLU A 381 -22.53 26.28 19.42
N LYS A 382 -21.88 25.39 20.17
CA LYS A 382 -22.52 24.69 21.28
C LYS A 382 -22.91 25.71 22.35
N ASP A 383 -24.15 25.68 22.76
CA ASP A 383 -24.64 26.49 23.86
C ASP A 383 -23.97 26.00 25.16
N LYS A 384 -23.30 26.91 25.86
CA LYS A 384 -22.54 26.60 27.08
C LYS A 384 -23.44 26.31 28.27
N ASP A 385 -24.65 26.88 28.30
CA ASP A 385 -25.57 26.78 29.42
C ASP A 385 -26.45 25.53 29.32
N THR A 386 -26.86 25.18 28.09
CA THR A 386 -27.76 24.02 27.85
C THR A 386 -27.03 22.76 27.40
N ASP A 387 -25.73 22.85 27.11
CA ASP A 387 -24.91 21.80 26.48
C ASP A 387 -25.49 21.28 25.14
N LYS A 388 -26.45 22.00 24.54
CA LYS A 388 -27.06 21.64 23.27
C LYS A 388 -26.24 22.19 22.11
N GLN A 389 -26.23 21.45 21.00
CA GLN A 389 -25.64 21.92 19.75
C GLN A 389 -26.74 22.36 18.77
N PRO A 390 -27.06 23.68 18.70
CA PRO A 390 -28.03 24.20 17.74
C PRO A 390 -27.51 24.08 16.30
N TYR A 391 -28.43 24.17 15.35
CA TYR A 391 -28.15 24.15 13.92
C TYR A 391 -29.19 24.96 13.14
N THR A 392 -28.83 25.38 11.94
CA THR A 392 -29.73 26.02 10.96
C THR A 392 -29.60 25.35 9.59
N TYR A 393 -30.51 25.63 8.67
CA TYR A 393 -30.43 25.18 7.28
C TYR A 393 -30.09 26.35 6.36
N GLU A 394 -29.06 26.18 5.52
CA GLU A 394 -28.60 27.21 4.57
C GLU A 394 -28.49 26.65 3.14
N ALA A 395 -28.60 27.52 2.15
CA ALA A 395 -28.47 27.15 0.73
C ALA A 395 -27.01 26.99 0.25
N LYS A 396 -26.02 27.34 1.08
CA LYS A 396 -24.59 27.27 0.75
C LYS A 396 -23.77 26.80 1.96
N THR A 397 -22.67 26.10 1.71
CA THR A 397 -21.75 25.74 2.82
C THR A 397 -20.93 26.95 3.24
N ARG A 398 -20.51 26.97 4.50
CA ARG A 398 -19.60 28.01 5.05
C ARG A 398 -18.12 27.69 4.87
N THR A 399 -17.79 26.45 4.55
CA THR A 399 -16.41 25.96 4.45
C THR A 399 -16.16 25.17 3.16
N LEU A 400 -14.89 25.06 2.81
CA LEU A 400 -14.33 24.31 1.69
C LEU A 400 -13.37 23.26 2.26
N TRP A 401 -13.28 22.12 1.59
CA TRP A 401 -12.25 21.12 1.82
C TRP A 401 -11.24 21.20 0.70
N LEU A 402 -9.97 21.31 1.04
CA LEU A 402 -8.89 21.57 0.09
C LEU A 402 -7.74 20.60 0.31
N ALA A 403 -7.10 20.19 -0.77
CA ALA A 403 -5.91 19.33 -0.72
C ALA A 403 -4.72 20.17 -0.27
N ALA A 404 -3.92 19.59 0.64
CA ALA A 404 -2.78 20.23 1.25
C ALA A 404 -1.61 19.25 1.43
N HIS A 405 -0.40 19.78 1.38
CA HIS A 405 0.81 19.10 1.82
C HIS A 405 0.87 18.97 3.34
N ASP A 406 0.42 20.00 4.07
CA ASP A 406 0.41 20.06 5.54
C ASP A 406 -0.98 20.36 6.10
N LYS A 407 -1.30 19.84 7.29
CA LYS A 407 -2.61 20.03 7.95
C LYS A 407 -2.92 21.50 8.26
N ASP A 408 -1.89 22.31 8.51
CA ASP A 408 -2.01 23.72 8.88
C ASP A 408 -1.79 24.67 7.68
N GLN A 409 -1.51 24.11 6.49
CA GLN A 409 -1.25 24.88 5.27
C GLN A 409 -2.40 25.83 4.93
N ARG A 410 -2.07 27.07 4.56
CA ARG A 410 -3.05 28.10 4.19
C ARG A 410 -2.95 28.59 2.76
N THR A 411 -1.81 28.43 2.11
CA THR A 411 -1.56 28.89 0.73
C THR A 411 -1.18 27.70 -0.14
N GLY A 412 -1.28 27.77 -1.46
CA GLY A 412 -0.91 26.63 -2.32
C GLY A 412 -1.86 25.43 -2.17
N LEU A 413 -3.11 25.69 -1.83
CA LEU A 413 -4.16 24.69 -1.63
C LEU A 413 -4.89 24.43 -2.94
N LEU A 414 -5.31 23.17 -3.14
CA LEU A 414 -6.02 22.76 -4.35
C LEU A 414 -7.48 22.37 -4.04
N PRO A 415 -8.46 22.75 -4.88
CA PRO A 415 -9.81 22.20 -4.75
C PRO A 415 -9.83 20.71 -5.11
N PHE A 416 -10.74 19.93 -4.52
CA PHE A 416 -10.90 18.51 -4.86
C PHE A 416 -11.89 18.29 -6.01
N GLY A 417 -11.64 17.23 -6.80
CA GLY A 417 -12.66 16.53 -7.58
C GLY A 417 -12.88 17.02 -9.00
N TRP A 418 -12.15 18.02 -9.49
CA TRP A 418 -12.39 18.58 -10.81
C TRP A 418 -11.88 17.67 -11.93
N LEU A 419 -12.73 17.44 -12.94
CA LEU A 419 -12.47 16.62 -14.13
C LEU A 419 -12.85 17.38 -15.39
N LEU A 420 -12.03 17.26 -16.43
CA LEU A 420 -12.44 17.51 -17.80
C LEU A 420 -12.77 16.17 -18.46
N VAL A 421 -13.93 16.10 -19.10
CA VAL A 421 -14.36 14.92 -19.85
C VAL A 421 -14.46 15.29 -21.31
N GLU A 422 -13.75 14.57 -22.16
CA GLU A 422 -13.92 14.63 -23.62
C GLU A 422 -14.83 13.50 -24.04
N ALA A 423 -15.83 13.80 -24.87
CA ALA A 423 -16.78 12.82 -25.38
C ALA A 423 -16.66 12.72 -26.90
N GLU A 424 -16.23 11.55 -27.36
CA GLU A 424 -16.04 11.27 -28.78
C GLU A 424 -16.94 10.11 -29.21
N PRO A 425 -17.58 10.18 -30.39
CA PRO A 425 -18.32 9.03 -30.93
C PRO A 425 -17.42 7.79 -30.98
N TRP A 426 -17.92 6.63 -30.56
CA TRP A 426 -17.11 5.41 -30.43
C TRP A 426 -16.43 4.97 -31.74
N GLU A 427 -17.12 5.18 -32.87
CA GLU A 427 -16.67 4.85 -34.21
C GLU A 427 -15.66 5.87 -34.78
N ALA A 428 -15.57 7.07 -34.18
CA ALA A 428 -14.62 8.08 -34.62
C ALA A 428 -13.21 7.74 -34.11
N PRO A 429 -12.16 8.05 -34.90
CA PRO A 429 -10.79 7.94 -34.41
C PRO A 429 -10.60 8.91 -33.24
N ALA A 430 -9.89 8.46 -32.21
CA ALA A 430 -9.56 9.31 -31.08
C ALA A 430 -8.71 10.48 -31.57
N ARG A 431 -9.17 11.72 -31.33
CA ARG A 431 -8.41 12.91 -31.75
C ARG A 431 -7.56 13.34 -30.57
N ASP A 432 -6.27 13.54 -30.79
CA ASP A 432 -5.40 14.04 -29.74
C ASP A 432 -5.75 15.50 -29.37
N TRP A 433 -5.31 15.95 -28.19
CA TRP A 433 -5.43 17.33 -27.74
C TRP A 433 -4.09 17.81 -27.17
N PRO A 434 -3.11 18.12 -28.03
CA PRO A 434 -1.75 18.42 -27.61
C PRO A 434 -1.65 19.67 -26.72
N GLU A 435 -2.51 20.66 -26.91
CA GLU A 435 -2.56 21.85 -26.05
C GLU A 435 -2.93 21.50 -24.61
N LEU A 436 -3.87 20.55 -24.41
CA LEU A 436 -4.23 20.06 -23.08
C LEU A 436 -3.09 19.22 -22.47
N ALA A 437 -2.48 18.34 -23.26
CA ALA A 437 -1.32 17.56 -22.82
C ALA A 437 -0.15 18.45 -22.38
N ALA A 438 0.18 19.47 -23.17
CA ALA A 438 1.22 20.45 -22.85
C ALA A 438 0.89 21.28 -21.60
N LEU A 439 -0.40 21.56 -21.34
CA LEU A 439 -0.83 22.27 -20.14
C LEU A 439 -0.71 21.41 -18.87
N CYS A 440 -0.88 20.09 -18.99
CA CYS A 440 -0.70 19.14 -17.89
C CYS A 440 0.77 18.99 -17.47
N GLU A 441 1.68 19.12 -18.43
CA GLU A 441 3.10 18.80 -18.30
C GLU A 441 3.83 19.43 -17.08
N PRO A 442 3.66 20.74 -16.76
CA PRO A 442 4.33 21.35 -15.61
C PRO A 442 3.90 20.76 -14.24
N HIS A 443 2.68 20.23 -14.16
CA HIS A 443 2.13 19.65 -12.91
C HIS A 443 2.71 18.27 -12.59
N LEU A 444 3.39 17.64 -13.56
CA LEU A 444 3.94 16.29 -13.42
C LEU A 444 5.35 16.28 -12.81
N ALA A 445 5.96 17.44 -12.56
CA ALA A 445 7.33 17.54 -12.04
C ALA A 445 7.54 16.76 -10.72
N ALA A 446 6.62 16.91 -9.76
CA ALA A 446 6.69 16.19 -8.49
C ALA A 446 6.51 14.67 -8.67
N ALA A 447 5.59 14.25 -9.54
CA ALA A 447 5.36 12.85 -9.84
C ALA A 447 6.59 12.21 -10.50
N ARG A 448 7.28 12.93 -11.41
CA ARG A 448 8.54 12.50 -12.04
C ARG A 448 9.68 12.35 -11.05
N ALA A 449 9.86 13.35 -10.18
CA ALA A 449 10.89 13.29 -9.15
C ALA A 449 10.67 12.07 -8.24
N CYS A 450 9.41 11.78 -7.91
CA CYS A 450 9.05 10.60 -7.14
C CYS A 450 9.28 9.29 -7.91
N ALA A 451 8.85 9.20 -9.17
CA ALA A 451 9.09 8.04 -10.04
C ALA A 451 10.59 7.70 -10.12
N ALA A 452 11.42 8.69 -10.39
CA ALA A 452 12.88 8.54 -10.44
C ALA A 452 13.49 8.13 -9.09
N LYS A 453 12.89 8.53 -7.96
CA LYS A 453 13.31 8.09 -6.62
C LYS A 453 12.94 6.62 -6.38
N LEU A 454 11.71 6.24 -6.70
CA LEU A 454 11.21 4.87 -6.56
C LEU A 454 12.02 3.89 -7.41
N GLU A 455 12.39 4.29 -8.62
CA GLU A 455 13.19 3.45 -9.50
C GLU A 455 14.59 3.20 -8.94
N ARG A 456 15.28 4.25 -8.48
CA ARG A 456 16.57 4.13 -7.78
C ARG A 456 16.48 3.22 -6.55
N GLN A 457 15.39 3.29 -5.79
CA GLN A 457 15.16 2.42 -4.64
C GLN A 457 14.97 0.95 -5.05
N ARG A 458 14.22 0.70 -6.13
CA ARG A 458 14.03 -0.65 -6.69
C ARG A 458 15.34 -1.25 -7.18
N GLU A 459 16.13 -0.48 -7.92
CA GLU A 459 17.45 -0.90 -8.40
C GLU A 459 18.39 -1.24 -7.22
N ALA A 460 18.44 -0.38 -6.20
CA ALA A 460 19.22 -0.63 -5.00
C ALA A 460 18.77 -1.91 -4.27
N GLN A 461 17.46 -2.11 -4.10
CA GLN A 461 16.92 -3.31 -3.45
C GLN A 461 17.20 -4.59 -4.27
N ALA A 462 17.09 -4.52 -5.60
CA ALA A 462 17.41 -5.63 -6.49
C ALA A 462 18.91 -6.00 -6.41
N LYS A 463 19.79 -4.99 -6.34
CA LYS A 463 21.23 -5.20 -6.14
C LYS A 463 21.52 -5.87 -4.80
N THR A 464 20.99 -5.33 -3.70
CA THR A 464 21.16 -5.93 -2.36
C THR A 464 20.62 -7.36 -2.30
N ARG A 465 19.47 -7.65 -2.94
CA ARG A 465 18.90 -9.00 -3.00
C ARG A 465 19.81 -9.96 -3.76
N THR A 466 20.39 -9.51 -4.88
CA THR A 466 21.32 -10.30 -5.68
C THR A 466 22.59 -10.59 -4.90
N GLU A 467 23.17 -9.58 -4.24
CA GLU A 467 24.36 -9.74 -3.38
C GLU A 467 24.10 -10.72 -2.23
N ALA A 468 22.95 -10.62 -1.56
CA ALA A 468 22.56 -11.53 -0.48
C ALA A 468 22.28 -12.96 -0.97
N GLU A 469 21.80 -13.14 -2.21
CA GLU A 469 21.65 -14.48 -2.79
C GLU A 469 23.00 -15.09 -3.17
N VAL A 470 23.93 -14.30 -3.70
CA VAL A 470 25.31 -14.74 -3.96
C VAL A 470 26.00 -15.16 -2.66
N GLN A 471 25.94 -14.32 -1.62
CA GLN A 471 26.52 -14.64 -0.31
C GLN A 471 25.91 -15.93 0.29
N ARG A 472 24.59 -16.10 0.23
CA ARG A 472 23.93 -17.33 0.69
C ARG A 472 24.36 -18.57 -0.11
N ARG A 473 24.54 -18.46 -1.42
CA ARG A 473 25.05 -19.56 -2.25
C ARG A 473 26.50 -19.92 -1.88
N GLU A 474 27.35 -18.93 -1.68
CA GLU A 474 28.74 -19.14 -1.25
C GLU A 474 28.83 -19.77 0.15
N GLU A 475 28.00 -19.33 1.09
CA GLU A 475 27.90 -19.93 2.43
C GLU A 475 27.40 -21.37 2.38
N ALA A 476 26.35 -21.65 1.60
CA ALA A 476 25.83 -23.00 1.42
C ALA A 476 26.87 -23.93 0.76
N GLU A 477 27.62 -23.43 -0.23
CA GLU A 477 28.70 -24.19 -0.85
C GLU A 477 29.86 -24.45 0.13
N ARG A 478 30.26 -23.45 0.92
CA ARG A 478 31.27 -23.62 1.99
C ARG A 478 30.82 -24.65 3.02
N ALA A 479 29.59 -24.56 3.51
CA ALA A 479 29.03 -25.51 4.47
C ALA A 479 28.96 -26.93 3.87
N ARG A 480 28.57 -27.06 2.60
CA ARG A 480 28.57 -28.35 1.90
C ARG A 480 29.97 -28.94 1.78
N ARG A 481 30.98 -28.16 1.38
CA ARG A 481 32.37 -28.61 1.30
C ARG A 481 32.89 -29.05 2.67
N GLN A 482 32.59 -28.30 3.73
CA GLN A 482 32.95 -28.67 5.10
C GLN A 482 32.26 -29.97 5.54
N ALA A 483 30.99 -30.16 5.21
CA ALA A 483 30.26 -31.39 5.51
C ALA A 483 30.78 -32.61 4.72
N GLU A 484 31.11 -32.44 3.43
CA GLU A 484 31.72 -33.49 2.60
C GLU A 484 33.11 -33.88 3.13
N GLU A 485 33.93 -32.91 3.54
CA GLU A 485 35.24 -33.17 4.15
C GLU A 485 35.12 -33.85 5.51
N ALA A 486 34.20 -33.39 6.38
CA ALA A 486 33.92 -34.03 7.67
C ALA A 486 33.41 -35.47 7.49
N ALA A 487 32.54 -35.72 6.50
CA ALA A 487 32.06 -37.06 6.19
C ALA A 487 33.17 -37.97 5.65
N ARG A 488 34.09 -37.44 4.82
CA ARG A 488 35.28 -38.18 4.36
C ARG A 488 36.17 -38.58 5.54
N LEU A 489 36.50 -37.63 6.41
CA LEU A 489 37.31 -37.89 7.60
C LEU A 489 36.64 -38.90 8.54
N ALA A 490 35.33 -38.78 8.77
CA ALA A 490 34.58 -39.73 9.57
C ALA A 490 34.54 -41.14 8.94
N HIS A 491 34.45 -41.23 7.61
CA HIS A 491 34.51 -42.51 6.91
C HIS A 491 35.90 -43.15 7.03
N GLU A 492 36.97 -42.38 6.84
CA GLU A 492 38.36 -42.85 7.02
C GLU A 492 38.62 -43.31 8.46
N GLU A 493 38.11 -42.59 9.46
CA GLU A 493 38.19 -42.99 10.87
C GLU A 493 37.37 -44.25 11.15
N ALA A 494 36.16 -44.38 10.60
CA ALA A 494 35.33 -45.56 10.74
C ALA A 494 35.96 -46.80 10.09
N GLU A 495 36.55 -46.65 8.89
CA GLU A 495 37.32 -47.73 8.25
C GLU A 495 38.52 -48.13 9.11
N ARG A 496 39.25 -47.16 9.67
CA ARG A 496 40.36 -47.42 10.58
C ARG A 496 39.91 -48.16 11.84
N GLN A 497 38.79 -47.74 12.44
CA GLN A 497 38.21 -48.40 13.61
C GLN A 497 37.70 -49.81 13.28
N ALA A 498 37.08 -50.01 12.12
CA ALA A 498 36.64 -51.34 11.67
C ALA A 498 37.82 -52.26 11.41
N ARG A 499 38.89 -51.77 10.76
CA ARG A 499 40.15 -52.50 10.61
C ARG A 499 40.75 -52.84 11.97
N TRP A 500 40.76 -51.89 12.90
CA TRP A 500 41.23 -52.11 14.26
C TRP A 500 40.42 -53.18 15.00
N ALA A 501 39.09 -53.13 14.93
CA ALA A 501 38.20 -54.08 15.59
C ALA A 501 38.25 -55.49 14.96
N ALA A 502 38.54 -55.59 13.66
CA ALA A 502 38.71 -56.85 12.95
C ALA A 502 40.08 -57.52 13.17
N MET A 503 41.07 -56.78 13.69
CA MET A 503 42.34 -57.35 14.11
C MET A 503 42.15 -58.19 15.37
N SER A 504 42.84 -59.35 15.44
CA SER A 504 42.95 -60.15 16.66
C SER A 504 43.54 -59.32 17.81
N GLU A 505 43.30 -59.72 19.06
CA GLU A 505 43.89 -59.03 20.23
C GLU A 505 45.43 -58.99 20.12
N GLU A 506 46.01 -60.04 19.55
CA GLU A 506 47.43 -60.19 19.29
C GLU A 506 47.92 -59.19 18.22
N SER A 507 47.23 -59.08 17.07
CA SER A 507 47.53 -58.08 16.04
C SER A 507 47.39 -56.65 16.57
N GLN A 508 46.36 -56.35 17.37
CA GLN A 508 46.19 -55.04 18.00
C GLN A 508 47.35 -54.71 18.95
N ARG A 509 47.90 -55.69 19.69
CA ARG A 509 49.08 -55.49 20.55
C ARG A 509 50.33 -55.16 19.72
N VAL A 510 50.52 -55.83 18.57
CA VAL A 510 51.62 -55.52 17.64
C VAL A 510 51.47 -54.10 17.09
N GLU A 511 50.27 -53.71 16.65
CA GLU A 511 50.03 -52.38 16.07
C GLU A 511 50.14 -51.26 17.12
N ARG A 512 49.62 -51.44 18.34
CA ARG A 512 49.84 -50.48 19.46
C ARG A 512 51.32 -50.30 19.75
N PHE A 513 52.08 -51.40 19.76
CA PHE A 513 53.51 -51.36 19.97
C PHE A 513 54.23 -50.64 18.82
N HIS A 514 53.79 -50.88 17.57
CA HIS A 514 54.30 -50.22 16.37
C HIS A 514 54.04 -48.70 16.36
N GLU A 515 52.80 -48.26 16.63
CA GLU A 515 52.43 -46.84 16.67
C GLU A 515 53.18 -46.08 17.78
N ARG A 516 53.30 -46.70 18.96
CA ARG A 516 54.05 -46.14 20.09
C ARG A 516 55.54 -46.03 19.76
N MET A 517 56.12 -47.04 19.11
CA MET A 517 57.50 -47.02 18.62
C MET A 517 57.72 -45.94 17.54
N ALA A 518 56.77 -45.73 16.64
CA ALA A 518 56.85 -44.69 15.63
C ALA A 518 56.81 -43.27 16.22
N ARG A 519 55.98 -43.03 17.25
CA ARG A 519 55.89 -41.74 17.96
C ARG A 519 57.13 -41.44 18.80
N GLU A 520 57.70 -42.45 19.45
CA GLU A 520 58.82 -42.32 20.40
C GLU A 520 60.15 -42.85 19.83
N LYS A 521 60.30 -42.78 18.50
CA LYS A 521 61.44 -43.35 17.76
C LYS A 521 62.81 -42.88 18.26
N ALA A 522 62.92 -41.63 18.70
CA ALA A 522 64.17 -41.05 19.22
C ALA A 522 64.57 -41.63 20.59
N GLU A 523 63.60 -41.89 21.48
CA GLU A 523 63.80 -42.54 22.77
C GLU A 523 64.26 -44.00 22.61
N TRP A 524 63.67 -44.71 21.64
CA TRP A 524 64.03 -46.10 21.33
C TRP A 524 65.49 -46.25 20.85
N ILE A 525 65.94 -45.39 19.94
CA ILE A 525 67.34 -45.38 19.46
C ILE A 525 68.31 -45.05 20.60
N ARG A 526 67.91 -44.17 21.53
CA ARG A 526 68.73 -43.78 22.69
C ARG A 526 68.90 -44.91 23.72
N LEU A 527 67.82 -45.59 24.08
CA LEU A 527 67.81 -46.60 25.16
C LEU A 527 68.24 -48.00 24.71
N GLY A 528 68.16 -48.30 23.41
CA GLY A 528 68.58 -49.58 22.85
C GLY A 528 67.97 -50.80 23.53
N ILE A 529 68.77 -51.84 23.73
CA ILE A 529 68.36 -53.18 24.24
C ILE A 529 68.12 -53.17 25.76
N SER A 530 68.63 -52.15 26.47
CA SER A 530 68.56 -52.01 27.93
C SER A 530 67.28 -51.33 28.42
N GLY A 531 66.44 -50.82 27.51
CA GLY A 531 65.17 -50.17 27.86
C GLY A 531 64.05 -51.16 28.17
N GLN A 532 63.10 -50.73 29.01
CA GLN A 532 61.83 -51.44 29.25
C GLN A 532 61.12 -51.84 27.95
N TRP A 533 61.29 -51.04 26.91
CA TRP A 533 60.77 -51.23 25.57
C TRP A 533 61.26 -52.51 24.86
N PHE A 534 62.54 -52.86 25.00
CA PHE A 534 63.07 -54.11 24.44
C PHE A 534 62.58 -55.32 25.23
N GLN A 535 62.35 -55.17 26.53
CA GLN A 535 61.76 -56.21 27.38
C GLN A 535 60.30 -56.47 27.00
N GLU A 536 59.53 -55.42 26.68
CA GLU A 536 58.16 -55.53 26.17
C GLU A 536 58.12 -56.22 24.79
N LEU A 537 58.99 -55.84 23.85
CA LEU A 537 59.14 -56.52 22.55
C LEU A 537 59.54 -58.00 22.71
N ARG A 538 60.44 -58.30 23.65
CA ARG A 538 60.86 -59.66 23.96
C ARG A 538 59.72 -60.48 24.57
N SER A 539 58.95 -59.89 25.47
CA SER A 539 57.76 -60.52 26.08
C SER A 539 56.70 -60.84 25.01
N LEU A 540 56.42 -59.89 24.10
CA LEU A 540 55.52 -60.11 22.97
C LEU A 540 56.01 -61.24 22.07
N ALA A 541 57.31 -61.28 21.75
CA ALA A 541 57.88 -62.35 20.91
C ALA A 541 57.89 -63.72 21.60
N GLU A 542 58.07 -63.77 22.92
CA GLU A 542 58.01 -64.99 23.72
C GLU A 542 56.58 -65.53 23.81
N GLN A 543 55.58 -64.66 24.03
CA GLN A 543 54.17 -65.03 23.98
C GLN A 543 53.76 -65.46 22.57
N ALA A 544 54.24 -64.74 21.56
CA ALA A 544 53.94 -65.04 20.18
C ALA A 544 54.41 -66.41 19.77
N ALA A 545 55.66 -66.78 20.09
CA ALA A 545 56.22 -68.09 19.79
C ALA A 545 55.34 -69.26 20.30
N VAL A 546 54.70 -69.08 21.46
CA VAL A 546 53.92 -70.13 22.15
C VAL A 546 52.51 -70.27 21.60
N SER A 547 51.73 -69.19 21.50
CA SER A 547 50.27 -69.30 21.33
C SER A 547 49.67 -68.48 20.18
N TRP A 548 50.45 -67.69 19.45
CA TRP A 548 49.89 -66.82 18.40
C TRP A 548 49.69 -67.54 17.07
N SER A 549 48.75 -67.02 16.28
CA SER A 549 48.49 -67.48 14.92
C SER A 549 49.70 -67.26 14.00
N ALA A 550 49.79 -68.02 12.90
CA ALA A 550 50.86 -67.86 11.93
C ALA A 550 50.88 -66.44 11.30
N ALA A 551 49.70 -65.83 11.12
CA ALA A 551 49.57 -64.48 10.60
C ALA A 551 50.10 -63.41 11.58
N ASP A 552 49.74 -63.51 12.86
CA ASP A 552 50.19 -62.56 13.90
C ASP A 552 51.69 -62.71 14.20
N LYS A 553 52.21 -63.94 14.16
CA LYS A 553 53.65 -64.22 14.24
C LYS A 553 54.42 -63.56 13.09
N ALA A 554 53.89 -63.65 11.86
CA ALA A 554 54.50 -63.01 10.70
C ALA A 554 54.46 -61.48 10.79
N ALA A 555 53.38 -60.88 11.30
CA ALA A 555 53.27 -59.44 11.54
C ALA A 555 54.29 -58.96 12.60
N LEU A 556 54.40 -59.66 13.73
CA LEU A 556 55.41 -59.35 14.75
C LEU A 556 56.84 -59.58 14.23
N LEU A 557 57.07 -60.61 13.42
CA LEU A 557 58.36 -60.86 12.78
C LEU A 557 58.76 -59.68 11.88
N ALA A 558 57.85 -59.18 11.04
CA ALA A 558 58.08 -58.03 10.18
C ALA A 558 58.40 -56.75 11.00
N LEU A 559 57.70 -56.53 12.11
CA LEU A 559 57.97 -55.43 13.03
C LEU A 559 59.37 -55.55 13.65
N VAL A 560 59.75 -56.74 14.13
CA VAL A 560 61.08 -57.00 14.71
C VAL A 560 62.19 -56.84 13.64
N GLN A 561 61.91 -57.23 12.38
CA GLN A 561 62.83 -56.99 11.26
C GLN A 561 63.00 -55.49 10.98
N GLY A 562 61.92 -54.71 10.96
CA GLY A 562 61.97 -53.26 10.83
C GLY A 562 62.76 -52.60 11.95
N VAL A 563 62.51 -53.01 13.21
CA VAL A 563 63.27 -52.56 14.39
C VAL A 563 64.77 -52.86 14.26
N SER A 564 65.12 -54.03 13.75
CA SER A 564 66.53 -54.43 13.56
C SER A 564 67.29 -53.60 12.51
N GLN A 565 66.57 -52.85 11.68
CA GLN A 565 67.12 -51.96 10.66
C GLN A 565 67.22 -50.49 11.12
N LEU A 566 66.63 -50.14 12.28
CA LEU A 566 66.62 -48.76 12.79
C LEU A 566 67.98 -48.27 13.30
N ASP A 567 68.82 -49.17 13.82
CA ASP A 567 70.16 -48.88 14.31
C ASP A 567 71.08 -50.07 14.03
N ALA A 568 72.32 -49.79 13.60
CA ALA A 568 73.36 -50.81 13.39
C ALA A 568 73.62 -51.68 14.64
N LYS A 569 73.42 -51.15 15.86
CA LYS A 569 73.54 -51.87 17.14
C LYS A 569 72.38 -52.87 17.39
N LEU A 570 71.25 -52.70 16.71
CA LEU A 570 70.09 -53.61 16.75
C LEU A 570 70.10 -54.62 15.59
N SER A 571 71.14 -54.59 14.74
CA SER A 571 71.28 -55.52 13.63
C SER A 571 71.41 -56.97 14.11
N PRO A 572 70.76 -57.96 13.48
CA PRO A 572 70.87 -59.38 13.86
C PRO A 572 72.28 -59.95 13.73
N LYS A 573 73.15 -59.28 12.95
CA LYS A 573 74.57 -59.64 12.80
C LYS A 573 75.42 -59.21 13.99
N LYS A 574 75.00 -58.16 14.70
CA LYS A 574 75.74 -57.53 15.80
C LYS A 574 75.08 -57.76 17.17
N ASN A 575 73.83 -58.21 17.20
CA ASN A 575 73.04 -58.34 18.41
C ASN A 575 72.33 -59.70 18.49
N ASP A 576 72.82 -60.54 19.38
CA ASP A 576 72.35 -61.92 19.54
C ASP A 576 70.93 -61.99 20.12
N HIS A 577 70.47 -60.97 20.86
CA HIS A 577 69.10 -60.93 21.38
C HIS A 577 68.07 -60.70 20.28
N ILE A 578 68.32 -59.75 19.35
CA ILE A 578 67.45 -59.55 18.17
C ILE A 578 67.47 -60.79 17.28
N LYS A 579 68.64 -61.41 17.08
CA LYS A 579 68.77 -62.66 16.31
C LYS A 579 67.94 -63.80 16.90
N LYS A 580 67.93 -63.93 18.23
CA LYS A 580 67.10 -64.90 18.96
C LYS A 580 65.61 -64.61 18.81
N LEU A 581 65.18 -63.36 18.89
CA LEU A 581 63.77 -62.97 18.69
C LEU A 581 63.30 -63.31 17.27
N LEU A 582 64.09 -62.95 16.25
CA LEU A 582 63.78 -63.26 14.85
C LEU A 582 63.72 -64.77 14.59
N ASN A 583 64.59 -65.56 15.22
CA ASN A 583 64.56 -67.01 15.06
C ASN A 583 63.37 -67.68 15.78
N LYS A 584 62.88 -67.10 16.89
CA LYS A 584 61.69 -67.59 17.60
C LYS A 584 60.38 -67.32 16.85
N LEU A 585 60.36 -66.33 15.97
CA LEU A 585 59.17 -65.89 15.23
C LEU A 585 59.14 -66.38 13.78
N LYS A 586 60.21 -67.03 13.30
CA LYS A 586 60.21 -67.75 12.02
C LYS A 586 59.35 -69.01 12.13
N PRO A 587 58.61 -69.39 11.07
CA PRO A 587 57.80 -70.60 11.06
C PRO A 587 58.63 -71.85 11.29
#